data_AF-A0A812UAJ5-F1
#
_entry.id   AF-A0A812UAJ5-F1
#
_cell.length_a   1.000
_cell.length_b   1.000
_cell.length_c   1.000
_cell.angle_alpha   90.00
_cell.angle_beta   90.00
_cell.angle_gamma   90.00
#
_symmetry.space_group_name_H-M   'P 1'
#
loop_
_entity.id
_entity.type
_entity.pdbx_description
1 polymer ?
#
loop_
_entity_poly.entity_id
_entity_poly.type
_entity_poly.pdbx_seq_one_letter_code
_entity_poly.pdbx_strand_id
1 'polypeptide(L)'
;MEAEGDRRAASDPPAGDAGAPWTAVEIKRVKQKLREMMQNPRKAISEASILIDKAHRYEPNPAKVVRLAFHDCMKYTDGTGGCDGCLDWWGVGRRSELADDGHNNGLYVVAEALEHIYTRTDYPSGTPALDASLRSTGKSRADLWALAGIVALDVAMELNNKVCDAPNMGAEGQYHPRWGHSDCRVAAPRKIIFKTGRRDCSGHPFEEAFEPALEGVERRSYMTSKREAHPDPHGDGWKTLSYFKRDFDFNGREVVAIMGAHTIGTFQAEVSGFKYNWKFSHRIFNNGYYRLLTLKRDWAPTGAVVNGKRLNYKDINGEHPPGVWVAESWRDLPNGGPFQVVKKKVACTPCDAPPDHAWWDKYSVSRWGRPVMNHTFCCTNLQEGHFCNPECVHEFDDAGIHETMLPSDISLHRQLFQNGDGVPQGCGRWGGNFKGPLNCGDKYFTVGEVVEEFADNQTSWLAEFFDAYEKMMSNGYASDELTDVRAAAL
;
A
#
# COMPACT_ATOMS: atom_id res chain seq x y z
N MET A 1 6.84 44.35 40.05
CA MET A 1 6.01 43.16 40.36
C MET A 1 4.83 43.21 39.43
N GLU A 2 5.02 42.74 38.19
CA GLU A 2 3.94 42.50 37.24
C GLU A 2 3.88 41.00 37.01
N ALA A 3 2.67 40.46 37.13
CA ALA A 3 2.40 39.03 37.11
C ALA A 3 2.60 38.47 35.69
N GLU A 4 3.56 37.56 35.55
CA GLU A 4 3.64 36.65 34.41
C GLU A 4 2.41 35.74 34.42
N GLY A 5 1.52 35.95 33.46
CA GLY A 5 0.40 35.06 33.19
C GLY A 5 0.92 33.71 32.70
N ASP A 6 0.70 32.69 33.52
CA ASP A 6 0.88 31.27 33.26
C ASP A 6 0.19 30.87 31.94
N ARG A 7 0.95 30.80 30.84
CA ARG A 7 0.51 30.14 29.60
C ARG A 7 0.54 28.64 29.86
N ARG A 8 -0.50 28.12 30.51
CA ARG A 8 -0.74 26.67 30.52
C ARG A 8 -0.80 26.19 29.07
N ALA A 9 0.18 25.38 28.68
CA ALA A 9 0.10 24.60 27.47
C ALA A 9 -1.25 23.86 27.50
N ALA A 10 -2.07 24.02 26.45
CA ALA A 10 -3.31 23.25 26.33
C ALA A 10 -2.96 21.78 26.57
N SER A 11 -3.55 21.15 27.58
CA SER A 11 -3.43 19.71 27.80
C SER A 11 -4.11 18.99 26.64
N ASP A 12 -3.69 17.75 26.35
CA ASP A 12 -4.47 16.87 25.48
C ASP A 12 -5.93 16.83 25.98
N PRO A 13 -6.91 16.59 25.08
CA PRO A 13 -8.23 16.16 25.54
C PRO A 13 -8.05 15.05 26.58
N PRO A 14 -8.84 15.01 27.66
CA PRO A 14 -8.74 13.90 28.59
C PRO A 14 -8.83 12.58 27.82
N ALA A 15 -7.81 11.75 28.01
CA ALA A 15 -7.70 10.41 27.48
C ALA A 15 -9.05 9.66 27.53
N GLY A 16 -9.57 9.22 26.38
CA GLY A 16 -10.84 8.50 26.29
C GLY A 16 -12.10 9.34 26.07
N ASP A 17 -12.03 10.67 26.04
CA ASP A 17 -13.17 11.52 25.67
C ASP A 17 -13.31 11.64 24.14
N ALA A 18 -14.54 11.80 23.66
CA ALA A 18 -14.82 12.01 22.24
C ALA A 18 -14.21 13.36 21.78
N GLY A 19 -13.55 13.34 20.63
CA GLY A 19 -13.02 14.56 20.01
C GLY A 19 -14.10 15.61 19.75
N ALA A 20 -13.74 16.88 19.91
CA ALA A 20 -14.64 18.00 19.69
C ALA A 20 -15.16 18.05 18.23
N PRO A 21 -16.40 18.52 17.98
CA PRO A 21 -16.99 18.56 16.65
C PRO A 21 -16.17 19.37 15.65
N TRP A 22 -16.02 18.88 14.42
CA TRP A 22 -15.32 19.59 13.35
C TRP A 22 -16.25 20.48 12.53
N THR A 23 -15.75 21.64 12.10
CA THR A 23 -16.42 22.52 11.14
C THR A 23 -15.98 22.22 9.71
N ALA A 24 -16.82 22.58 8.73
CA ALA A 24 -16.49 22.45 7.32
C ALA A 24 -15.24 23.27 6.90
N VAL A 25 -15.00 24.40 7.57
CA VAL A 25 -13.83 25.26 7.31
C VAL A 25 -12.55 24.60 7.83
N GLU A 26 -12.57 24.04 9.05
CA GLU A 26 -11.44 23.28 9.60
C GLU A 26 -11.10 22.09 8.70
N ILE A 27 -12.10 21.29 8.31
CA ILE A 27 -11.90 20.15 7.40
C ILE A 27 -11.24 20.62 6.11
N LYS A 28 -11.72 21.70 5.49
CA LYS A 28 -11.15 22.22 4.25
C LYS A 28 -9.68 22.64 4.42
N ARG A 29 -9.33 23.36 5.49
CA ARG A 29 -7.94 23.79 5.77
C ARG A 29 -7.03 22.59 6.06
N VAL A 30 -7.49 21.63 6.88
CA VAL A 30 -6.72 20.42 7.21
C VAL A 30 -6.52 19.53 5.98
N LYS A 31 -7.52 19.39 5.09
CA LYS A 31 -7.35 18.70 3.81
C LYS A 31 -6.23 19.31 2.95
N GLN A 32 -6.06 20.63 2.97
CA GLN A 32 -4.95 21.29 2.26
C GLN A 32 -3.59 20.99 2.91
N LYS A 33 -3.52 21.00 4.25
CA LYS A 33 -2.33 20.58 5.02
C LYS A 33 -1.90 19.15 4.70
N LEU A 34 -2.87 18.22 4.72
CA LEU A 34 -2.64 16.81 4.40
C LEU A 34 -2.15 16.60 2.97
N ARG A 35 -2.73 17.32 1.99
CA ARG A 35 -2.29 17.27 0.59
C ARG A 35 -0.86 17.77 0.42
N GLU A 36 -0.52 18.91 1.04
CA GLU A 36 0.84 19.46 1.00
C GLU A 36 1.85 18.49 1.62
N MET A 37 1.52 17.88 2.77
CA MET A 37 2.35 16.86 3.40
C MET A 37 2.65 15.68 2.45
N MET A 38 1.62 15.16 1.77
CA MET A 38 1.75 13.99 0.90
C MET A 38 2.38 14.28 -0.46
N GLN A 39 2.19 15.49 -0.99
CA GLN A 39 2.74 15.91 -2.28
C GLN A 39 4.17 16.44 -2.16
N ASN A 40 4.53 16.99 -0.99
CA ASN A 40 5.86 17.51 -0.69
C ASN A 40 6.46 16.85 0.57
N PRO A 41 6.59 15.51 0.63
CA PRO A 41 6.93 14.79 1.86
C PRO A 41 8.30 15.13 2.43
N ARG A 42 9.29 15.44 1.58
CA ARG A 42 10.64 15.86 2.04
C ARG A 42 10.63 17.21 2.73
N LYS A 43 9.82 18.14 2.22
CA LYS A 43 9.62 19.44 2.85
C LYS A 43 8.92 19.26 4.19
N ALA A 44 7.87 18.45 4.23
CA ALA A 44 7.14 18.12 5.45
C ALA A 44 8.06 17.53 6.54
N ILE A 45 8.93 16.59 6.18
CA ILE A 45 9.96 16.01 7.08
C ILE A 45 10.92 17.08 7.58
N SER A 46 11.43 17.94 6.69
CA SER A 46 12.38 18.98 7.03
C SER A 46 11.79 20.04 7.97
N GLU A 47 10.55 20.47 7.75
CA GLU A 47 9.87 21.50 8.56
C GLU A 47 9.38 21.00 9.92
N ALA A 48 9.19 19.68 10.01
CA ALA A 48 8.92 18.97 11.26
C ALA A 48 10.20 18.63 12.03
N SER A 49 11.39 18.85 11.45
CA SER A 49 12.68 18.45 12.05
C SER A 49 12.69 16.97 12.47
N ILE A 50 12.17 16.07 11.63
CA ILE A 50 12.13 14.63 11.92
C ILE A 50 13.53 14.04 11.70
N LEU A 51 14.27 13.83 12.80
CA LEU A 51 15.67 13.39 12.79
C LEU A 51 15.81 11.87 12.98
N ILE A 52 15.38 11.08 11.99
CA ILE A 52 15.63 9.62 11.96
C ILE A 52 16.56 9.27 10.80
N ASP A 53 17.47 8.30 11.01
CA ASP A 53 18.29 7.75 9.92
C ASP A 53 17.40 7.29 8.76
N LYS A 54 17.73 7.75 7.55
CA LYS A 54 16.99 7.45 6.32
C LYS A 54 15.49 7.77 6.40
N ALA A 55 15.06 8.80 7.15
CA ALA A 55 13.66 9.26 7.20
C ALA A 55 13.04 9.45 5.80
N HIS A 56 13.83 9.86 4.80
CA HIS A 56 13.42 9.99 3.39
C HIS A 56 12.95 8.67 2.74
N ARG A 57 13.22 7.50 3.32
CA ARG A 57 12.70 6.20 2.85
C ARG A 57 11.30 5.91 3.41
N TYR A 58 10.88 6.67 4.42
CA TYR A 58 9.60 6.53 5.12
C TYR A 58 8.74 7.78 4.91
N GLU A 59 8.90 8.45 3.78
CA GLU A 59 8.16 9.66 3.39
C GLU A 59 6.64 9.51 3.62
N PRO A 60 5.96 10.53 4.20
CA PRO A 60 4.52 10.51 4.45
C PRO A 60 3.72 10.67 3.15
N ASN A 61 3.78 9.66 2.29
CA ASN A 61 3.07 9.61 1.01
C ASN A 61 1.68 8.95 1.17
N PRO A 62 0.81 9.00 0.14
CA PRO A 62 -0.53 8.45 0.22
C PRO A 62 -0.60 6.98 0.66
N ALA A 63 0.30 6.11 0.17
CA ALA A 63 0.30 4.70 0.56
C ALA A 63 0.64 4.51 2.05
N LYS A 64 1.60 5.27 2.58
CA LYS A 64 1.94 5.24 4.02
C LYS A 64 0.82 5.79 4.89
N VAL A 65 0.11 6.81 4.44
CA VAL A 65 -1.04 7.38 5.15
C VAL A 65 -2.24 6.42 5.15
N VAL A 66 -2.53 5.75 4.02
CA VAL A 66 -3.57 4.71 3.98
C VAL A 66 -3.22 3.53 4.89
N ARG A 67 -1.94 3.10 4.90
CA ARG A 67 -1.48 2.08 5.85
C ARG A 67 -1.69 2.54 7.29
N LEU A 68 -1.26 3.75 7.66
CA LEU A 68 -1.46 4.27 9.02
C LEU A 68 -2.94 4.29 9.40
N ALA A 69 -3.83 4.72 8.50
CA ALA A 69 -5.28 4.75 8.76
C ALA A 69 -5.89 3.35 8.98
N PHE A 70 -5.37 2.31 8.31
CA PHE A 70 -5.77 0.93 8.58
C PHE A 70 -5.26 0.44 9.93
N HIS A 71 -3.98 0.69 10.23
CA HIS A 71 -3.33 0.25 11.47
C HIS A 71 -3.94 0.92 12.71
N ASP A 72 -4.29 2.21 12.62
CA ASP A 72 -5.06 2.92 13.66
C ASP A 72 -6.39 2.22 13.99
N CYS A 73 -7.01 1.61 12.98
CA CYS A 73 -8.30 0.94 13.10
C CYS A 73 -8.23 -0.53 13.55
N MET A 74 -7.03 -1.03 13.89
CA MET A 74 -6.87 -2.34 14.49
C MET A 74 -7.34 -2.37 15.94
N LYS A 75 -7.84 -3.52 16.36
CA LYS A 75 -8.12 -3.78 17.78
C LYS A 75 -6.87 -4.24 18.49
N TYR A 76 -6.81 -3.98 19.78
CA TYR A 76 -5.85 -4.62 20.66
C TYR A 76 -6.21 -6.10 20.87
N THR A 77 -5.24 -6.89 21.35
CA THR A 77 -5.42 -8.33 21.60
C THR A 77 -6.48 -8.65 22.66
N ASP A 78 -6.86 -7.68 23.49
CA ASP A 78 -7.98 -7.78 24.45
C ASP A 78 -9.36 -7.40 23.85
N GLY A 79 -9.40 -7.07 22.56
CA GLY A 79 -10.62 -6.70 21.82
C GLY A 79 -11.05 -5.23 21.95
N THR A 80 -10.34 -4.42 22.73
CA THR A 80 -10.58 -2.96 22.82
C THR A 80 -9.85 -2.21 21.71
N GLY A 81 -9.96 -0.87 21.70
CA GLY A 81 -9.34 -0.02 20.68
C GLY A 81 -10.18 0.05 19.40
N GLY A 82 -9.50 0.27 18.27
CA GLY A 82 -10.13 0.54 16.98
C GLY A 82 -10.30 2.04 16.75
N CYS A 83 -9.52 2.55 15.81
CA CYS A 83 -9.46 3.93 15.32
C CYS A 83 -9.34 4.92 16.49
N ASP A 84 -8.29 4.77 17.28
CA ASP A 84 -8.11 5.46 18.56
C ASP A 84 -6.89 6.38 18.61
N GLY A 85 -6.30 6.72 17.46
CA GLY A 85 -5.21 7.68 17.36
C GLY A 85 -3.91 7.19 18.00
N CYS A 86 -3.74 5.87 18.13
CA CYS A 86 -2.58 5.25 18.75
C CYS A 86 -2.07 4.06 17.93
N LEU A 87 -0.79 3.73 18.13
CA LEU A 87 -0.14 2.58 17.49
C LEU A 87 0.70 1.80 18.50
N ASP A 88 0.61 0.47 18.42
CA ASP A 88 1.48 -0.46 19.13
C ASP A 88 2.94 -0.28 18.68
N TRP A 89 3.78 0.20 19.59
CA TRP A 89 5.20 0.39 19.33
C TRP A 89 6.11 -0.75 19.77
N TRP A 90 5.55 -1.85 20.23
CA TRP A 90 6.31 -3.03 20.56
C TRP A 90 7.07 -3.58 19.34
N GLY A 91 8.40 -3.67 19.47
CA GLY A 91 9.30 -4.13 18.43
C GLY A 91 9.59 -3.12 17.31
N VAL A 92 9.01 -1.92 17.35
CA VAL A 92 9.31 -0.89 16.34
C VAL A 92 10.76 -0.40 16.48
N GLY A 93 11.46 -0.32 15.34
CA GLY A 93 12.89 -0.12 15.22
C GLY A 93 13.69 -1.40 14.99
N ARG A 94 13.10 -2.58 15.23
CA ARG A 94 13.75 -3.87 14.95
C ARG A 94 13.22 -4.42 13.64
N ARG A 95 14.08 -5.03 12.82
CA ARG A 95 13.62 -5.81 11.67
C ARG A 95 12.78 -6.97 12.22
N SER A 96 11.58 -7.17 11.68
CA SER A 96 10.76 -8.34 12.01
C SER A 96 11.48 -9.56 11.45
N GLU A 97 12.35 -10.16 12.26
CA GLU A 97 13.20 -11.28 11.83
C GLU A 97 12.57 -12.63 12.09
N LEU A 98 11.44 -12.72 12.82
CA LEU A 98 10.65 -13.95 13.07
C LEU A 98 9.57 -13.80 14.18
N ALA A 99 9.43 -12.62 14.80
CA ALA A 99 8.49 -12.39 15.89
C ALA A 99 7.25 -11.61 15.40
N ASP A 100 6.13 -11.86 16.06
CA ASP A 100 4.86 -11.12 15.96
C ASP A 100 5.04 -9.68 16.50
N ASP A 101 6.07 -8.95 16.08
CA ASP A 101 6.44 -7.64 16.59
C ASP A 101 6.88 -6.69 15.47
N GLY A 102 6.89 -5.38 15.77
CA GLY A 102 7.35 -4.37 14.83
C GLY A 102 6.43 -4.15 13.62
N HIS A 103 5.18 -4.59 13.65
CA HIS A 103 4.23 -4.45 12.55
C HIS A 103 3.99 -2.99 12.12
N ASN A 104 4.15 -2.05 13.04
CA ASN A 104 4.03 -0.61 12.78
C ASN A 104 5.36 0.04 12.32
N ASN A 105 6.42 -0.74 12.07
CA ASN A 105 7.69 -0.24 11.55
C ASN A 105 7.50 0.63 10.30
N GLY A 106 8.27 1.72 10.22
CA GLY A 106 8.18 2.69 9.14
C GLY A 106 6.90 3.55 9.13
N LEU A 107 6.09 3.53 10.21
CA LEU A 107 4.98 4.48 10.42
C LEU A 107 5.36 5.70 11.26
N TYR A 108 6.51 5.70 11.93
CA TYR A 108 6.92 6.83 12.77
C TYR A 108 6.91 8.17 12.02
N VAL A 109 7.54 8.25 10.85
CA VAL A 109 7.70 9.51 10.11
C VAL A 109 6.34 10.10 9.70
N VAL A 110 5.37 9.25 9.34
CA VAL A 110 4.02 9.69 9.00
C VAL A 110 3.20 10.05 10.24
N ALA A 111 3.30 9.30 11.33
CA ALA A 111 2.64 9.62 12.59
C ALA A 111 3.15 10.97 13.15
N GLU A 112 4.46 11.20 13.11
CA GLU A 112 5.08 12.44 13.58
C GLU A 112 4.72 13.64 12.69
N ALA A 113 4.70 13.48 11.36
CA ALA A 113 4.24 14.54 10.46
C ALA A 113 2.76 14.91 10.72
N LEU A 114 1.91 13.92 11.00
CA LEU A 114 0.52 14.15 11.40
C LEU A 114 0.42 14.81 12.79
N GLU A 115 1.29 14.45 13.73
CA GLU A 115 1.38 15.10 15.05
C GLU A 115 1.70 16.59 14.92
N HIS A 116 2.55 16.98 13.97
CA HIS A 116 2.78 18.40 13.69
C HIS A 116 1.56 19.10 13.09
N ILE A 117 0.76 18.45 12.25
CA ILE A 117 -0.54 19.02 11.81
C ILE A 117 -1.51 19.13 12.99
N TYR A 118 -1.48 18.17 13.92
CA TYR A 118 -2.33 18.14 15.10
C TYR A 118 -2.01 19.28 16.09
N THR A 119 -0.73 19.56 16.27
CA THR A 119 -0.24 20.46 17.33
C THR A 119 0.07 21.88 16.86
N ARG A 120 0.40 22.08 15.58
CA ARG A 120 0.83 23.38 15.04
C ARG A 120 -0.20 23.96 14.07
N THR A 121 -0.43 25.26 14.16
CA THR A 121 -1.39 25.97 13.30
C THR A 121 -0.86 26.21 11.89
N ASP A 122 0.46 26.39 11.75
CA ASP A 122 1.14 26.88 10.55
C ASP A 122 1.87 25.80 9.74
N TYR A 123 1.84 24.55 10.19
CA TYR A 123 2.48 23.41 9.51
C TYR A 123 1.51 22.66 8.58
N PRO A 124 1.98 22.11 7.44
CA PRO A 124 3.22 22.47 6.75
C PRO A 124 3.11 23.88 6.16
N SER A 125 4.24 24.54 5.94
CA SER A 125 4.28 25.88 5.36
C SER A 125 3.67 25.90 3.95
N GLY A 126 3.18 27.04 3.48
CA GLY A 126 2.51 27.15 2.17
C GLY A 126 1.05 26.68 2.16
N THR A 127 0.48 26.39 3.33
CA THR A 127 -0.94 26.11 3.53
C THR A 127 -1.58 27.16 4.45
N PRO A 128 -2.91 27.40 4.38
CA PRO A 128 -3.56 28.31 5.32
C PRO A 128 -3.37 27.86 6.77
N ALA A 129 -3.02 28.81 7.64
CA ALA A 129 -2.93 28.56 9.07
C ALA A 129 -4.32 28.24 9.67
N LEU A 130 -4.34 27.41 10.71
CA LEU A 130 -5.51 27.25 11.56
C LEU A 130 -5.56 28.40 12.58
N ASP A 131 -6.76 28.79 12.99
CA ASP A 131 -6.93 29.86 13.98
C ASP A 131 -6.45 29.41 15.38
N ALA A 132 -6.56 28.11 15.66
CA ALA A 132 -6.00 27.40 16.81
C ALA A 132 -5.62 25.96 16.39
N SER A 133 -4.74 25.28 17.13
CA SER A 133 -4.33 23.92 16.77
C SER A 133 -5.47 22.92 17.03
N LEU A 134 -5.48 21.80 16.31
CA LEU A 134 -6.49 20.75 16.50
C LEU A 134 -6.50 20.24 17.94
N ARG A 135 -5.31 20.03 18.51
CA ARG A 135 -5.13 19.68 19.92
C ARG A 135 -5.76 20.70 20.88
N SER A 136 -5.46 21.99 20.69
CA SER A 136 -5.96 23.06 21.57
C SER A 136 -7.47 23.29 21.48
N THR A 137 -8.09 22.88 20.37
CA THR A 137 -9.54 22.96 20.15
C THR A 137 -10.26 21.67 20.51
N GLY A 138 -9.55 20.71 21.11
CA GLY A 138 -10.11 19.46 21.61
C GLY A 138 -10.44 18.44 20.53
N LYS A 139 -10.00 18.61 19.28
CA LYS A 139 -10.14 17.56 18.26
C LYS A 139 -9.30 16.36 18.67
N SER A 140 -9.72 15.15 18.31
CA SER A 140 -8.91 13.95 18.50
C SER A 140 -7.90 13.79 17.35
N ARG A 141 -6.75 13.21 17.67
CA ARG A 141 -5.79 12.72 16.68
C ARG A 141 -6.39 11.62 15.82
N ALA A 142 -7.19 10.74 16.40
CA ALA A 142 -7.91 9.68 15.69
C ALA A 142 -8.77 10.23 14.54
N ASP A 143 -9.48 11.36 14.75
CA ASP A 143 -10.22 12.02 13.67
C ASP A 143 -9.30 12.59 12.58
N LEU A 144 -8.14 13.14 12.96
CA LEU A 144 -7.14 13.61 11.98
C LEU A 144 -6.61 12.46 11.13
N TRP A 145 -6.30 11.30 11.73
CA TRP A 145 -5.77 10.13 11.04
C TRP A 145 -6.80 9.52 10.08
N ALA A 146 -8.07 9.45 10.49
CA ALA A 146 -9.17 9.06 9.60
C ALA A 146 -9.31 10.02 8.41
N LEU A 147 -9.27 11.34 8.65
CA LEU A 147 -9.31 12.34 7.58
C LEU A 147 -8.11 12.21 6.64
N ALA A 148 -6.92 11.92 7.18
CA ALA A 148 -5.70 11.72 6.42
C ALA A 148 -5.83 10.54 5.45
N GLY A 149 -6.37 9.40 5.92
CA GLY A 149 -6.64 8.23 5.08
C GLY A 149 -7.57 8.54 3.89
N ILE A 150 -8.66 9.27 4.13
CA ILE A 150 -9.59 9.72 3.09
C ILE A 150 -8.87 10.60 2.04
N VAL A 151 -8.10 11.58 2.50
CA VAL A 151 -7.37 12.49 1.59
C VAL A 151 -6.29 11.74 0.81
N ALA A 152 -5.64 10.75 1.41
CA ALA A 152 -4.63 9.94 0.74
C ALA A 152 -5.22 9.16 -0.45
N LEU A 153 -6.41 8.57 -0.28
CA LEU A 153 -7.13 7.92 -1.38
C LEU A 153 -7.49 8.93 -2.49
N ASP A 154 -7.99 10.11 -2.13
CA ASP A 154 -8.28 11.19 -3.11
C ASP A 154 -7.03 11.55 -3.93
N VAL A 155 -5.90 11.78 -3.26
CA VAL A 155 -4.62 12.12 -3.92
C VAL A 155 -4.15 11.00 -4.85
N ALA A 156 -4.26 9.73 -4.43
CA ALA A 156 -3.83 8.59 -5.24
C ALA A 156 -4.74 8.33 -6.44
N MET A 157 -6.05 8.57 -6.33
CA MET A 157 -7.01 8.51 -7.44
C MET A 157 -6.80 9.67 -8.43
N GLU A 158 -6.54 10.87 -7.93
CA GLU A 158 -6.19 12.03 -8.77
C GLU A 158 -4.91 11.77 -9.57
N LEU A 159 -3.87 11.20 -8.94
CA LEU A 159 -2.65 10.81 -9.64
C LEU A 159 -2.92 9.75 -10.70
N ASN A 160 -3.76 8.74 -10.42
CA ASN A 160 -4.19 7.76 -11.43
C ASN A 160 -4.75 8.44 -12.68
N ASN A 161 -5.71 9.35 -12.48
CA ASN A 161 -6.37 10.05 -13.58
C ASN A 161 -5.42 10.98 -14.33
N LYS A 162 -4.50 11.64 -13.63
CA LYS A 162 -3.43 12.43 -14.24
C LYS A 162 -2.54 11.58 -15.16
N VAL A 163 -2.20 10.36 -14.75
CA VAL A 163 -1.40 9.43 -15.57
C VAL A 163 -2.20 8.95 -16.79
N CYS A 164 -3.52 8.75 -16.66
CA CYS A 164 -4.39 8.44 -17.80
C CYS A 164 -4.46 9.58 -18.83
N ASP A 165 -4.44 10.82 -18.38
CA ASP A 165 -4.48 12.01 -19.24
C ASP A 165 -3.11 12.38 -19.82
N ALA A 166 -2.03 11.81 -19.25
CA ALA A 166 -0.67 12.19 -19.61
C ALA A 166 -0.30 11.72 -21.03
N PRO A 167 0.37 12.57 -21.83
CA PRO A 167 0.96 12.14 -23.09
C PRO A 167 2.08 11.13 -22.81
N ASN A 168 2.30 10.19 -23.73
CA ASN A 168 3.44 9.26 -23.73
C ASN A 168 3.48 8.23 -22.58
N MET A 169 2.32 7.86 -22.04
CA MET A 169 2.19 6.77 -21.06
C MET A 169 2.97 7.00 -19.75
N GLY A 170 3.01 8.23 -19.23
CA GLY A 170 3.48 8.42 -17.87
C GLY A 170 3.44 9.85 -17.32
N ALA A 171 3.21 9.95 -16.01
CA ALA A 171 3.32 11.19 -15.24
C ALA A 171 3.91 10.87 -13.87
N GLU A 172 4.77 11.76 -13.36
CA GLU A 172 5.39 11.63 -12.03
C GLU A 172 6.06 10.26 -11.77
N GLY A 173 6.64 9.67 -12.82
CA GLY A 173 7.30 8.37 -12.76
C GLY A 173 6.34 7.18 -12.63
N GLN A 174 5.06 7.35 -12.97
CA GLN A 174 4.06 6.26 -12.99
C GLN A 174 3.64 5.91 -14.42
N TYR A 175 3.25 4.65 -14.63
CA TYR A 175 2.76 4.10 -15.91
C TYR A 175 1.40 3.43 -15.72
N HIS A 176 0.41 3.74 -16.54
CA HIS A 176 -0.89 3.05 -16.46
C HIS A 176 -0.95 1.91 -17.50
N PRO A 177 -1.03 0.63 -17.09
CA PRO A 177 -1.09 -0.49 -18.04
C PRO A 177 -2.29 -0.46 -18.97
N ARG A 178 -3.33 0.30 -18.59
CA ARG A 178 -4.54 0.53 -19.39
C ARG A 178 -4.66 1.94 -19.97
N TRP A 179 -3.54 2.65 -20.14
CA TRP A 179 -3.54 3.95 -20.81
C TRP A 179 -4.22 3.85 -22.18
N GLY A 180 -5.12 4.80 -22.50
CA GLY A 180 -5.91 4.81 -23.73
C GLY A 180 -7.17 3.94 -23.73
N HIS A 181 -7.38 3.10 -22.70
CA HIS A 181 -8.64 2.37 -22.53
C HIS A 181 -9.69 3.20 -21.79
N SER A 182 -10.96 2.93 -22.05
CA SER A 182 -12.11 3.65 -21.48
C SER A 182 -12.21 3.57 -19.95
N ASP A 183 -11.65 2.53 -19.36
CA ASP A 183 -11.61 2.25 -17.91
C ASP A 183 -10.27 2.62 -17.26
N CYS A 184 -9.37 3.34 -17.96
CA CYS A 184 -8.13 3.85 -17.36
C CYS A 184 -8.44 4.73 -16.14
N ARG A 185 -9.39 5.67 -16.31
CA ARG A 185 -9.76 6.61 -15.26
C ARG A 185 -10.53 5.91 -14.16
N VAL A 186 -10.22 6.28 -12.92
CA VAL A 186 -11.05 5.99 -11.76
C VAL A 186 -12.05 7.11 -11.55
N ALA A 187 -13.30 6.74 -11.32
CA ALA A 187 -14.33 7.66 -10.87
C ALA A 187 -14.77 7.20 -9.48
N ALA A 188 -14.57 8.05 -8.47
CA ALA A 188 -15.09 7.78 -7.14
C ALA A 188 -16.63 7.69 -7.24
N PRO A 189 -17.26 6.62 -6.72
CA PRO A 189 -18.72 6.43 -6.82
C PRO A 189 -19.48 7.51 -6.04
N ARG A 190 -18.86 8.01 -4.97
CA ARG A 190 -19.32 9.08 -4.09
C ARG A 190 -18.11 9.63 -3.33
N LYS A 191 -18.30 10.62 -2.47
CA LYS A 191 -17.26 10.99 -1.49
C LYS A 191 -17.31 10.00 -0.33
N ILE A 192 -16.14 9.62 0.18
CA ILE A 192 -16.05 8.92 1.46
C ILE A 192 -16.56 9.85 2.56
N ILE A 193 -17.39 9.32 3.44
CA ILE A 193 -18.00 10.01 4.56
C ILE A 193 -16.97 10.16 5.67
N PHE A 194 -16.59 11.40 5.94
CA PHE A 194 -15.80 11.71 7.13
C PHE A 194 -16.72 11.87 8.33
N LYS A 195 -16.71 10.87 9.21
CA LYS A 195 -17.35 10.97 10.52
C LYS A 195 -16.34 11.41 11.57
N THR A 196 -16.80 12.12 12.60
CA THR A 196 -15.97 12.61 13.72
C THR A 196 -16.53 12.15 15.06
N GLY A 197 -15.74 12.33 16.12
CA GLY A 197 -16.08 11.90 17.49
C GLY A 197 -15.24 10.72 17.97
N ARG A 198 -14.18 10.35 17.24
CA ARG A 198 -13.24 9.33 17.71
C ARG A 198 -12.55 9.80 18.98
N ARG A 199 -12.21 8.84 19.83
CA ARG A 199 -11.52 9.01 21.10
C ARG A 199 -10.05 8.71 20.89
N ASP A 200 -9.18 9.59 21.33
CA ASP A 200 -7.77 9.24 21.44
C ASP A 200 -7.59 8.22 22.56
N CYS A 201 -6.73 7.22 22.34
CA CYS A 201 -6.44 6.21 23.33
C CYS A 201 -5.93 6.88 24.59
N SER A 202 -6.25 6.28 25.74
CA SER A 202 -5.74 6.78 27.00
C SER A 202 -4.25 6.46 27.08
N GLY A 203 -3.40 7.37 26.57
CA GLY A 203 -1.95 7.21 26.43
C GLY A 203 -1.42 6.36 27.58
N HIS A 204 -1.26 5.06 27.31
CA HIS A 204 -1.06 4.11 28.38
C HIS A 204 0.32 4.42 28.96
N PRO A 205 0.48 4.45 30.29
CA PRO A 205 1.81 4.57 30.85
C PRO A 205 2.63 3.45 30.22
N PHE A 206 3.68 3.81 29.48
CA PHE A 206 4.72 2.86 29.15
C PHE A 206 5.10 2.20 30.47
N GLU A 207 4.93 0.89 30.59
CA GLU A 207 5.58 0.17 31.67
C GLU A 207 7.05 0.60 31.62
N GLU A 208 7.62 1.00 32.76
CA GLU A 208 8.94 1.67 32.89
C GLU A 208 10.10 0.94 32.17
N ALA A 209 9.89 -0.30 31.73
CA ALA A 209 10.83 -1.14 30.99
C ALA A 209 10.80 -1.01 29.46
N PHE A 210 9.94 -0.16 28.86
CA PHE A 210 9.83 -0.09 27.40
C PHE A 210 10.49 1.16 26.80
N GLU A 211 11.65 0.95 26.16
CA GLU A 211 12.28 1.92 25.26
C GLU A 211 12.05 1.51 23.80
N PRO A 212 11.49 2.38 22.94
CA PRO A 212 11.46 2.13 21.50
C PRO A 212 12.86 1.77 21.01
N ALA A 213 12.98 0.78 20.13
CA ALA A 213 14.30 0.40 19.60
C ALA A 213 14.86 1.42 18.58
N LEU A 214 14.16 2.54 18.37
CA LEU A 214 14.58 3.66 17.53
C LEU A 214 15.34 4.69 18.37
N GLU A 215 16.66 4.74 18.17
CA GLU A 215 17.51 5.76 18.78
C GLU A 215 17.11 7.18 18.32
N GLY A 216 17.03 8.13 19.26
CA GLY A 216 16.72 9.53 18.96
C GLY A 216 15.22 9.86 18.79
N VAL A 217 14.32 8.93 19.11
CA VAL A 217 12.88 9.13 19.04
C VAL A 217 12.29 9.59 20.37
N GLU A 218 11.62 10.74 20.35
CA GLU A 218 10.87 11.23 21.52
C GLU A 218 9.58 10.40 21.71
N ARG A 219 9.23 10.16 22.98
CA ARG A 219 7.94 9.54 23.33
C ARG A 219 6.81 10.51 22.97
N ARG A 220 5.80 10.01 22.26
CA ARG A 220 4.59 10.76 21.87
C ARG A 220 3.34 10.12 22.47
N SER A 221 2.25 10.88 22.57
CA SER A 221 0.99 10.36 23.16
C SER A 221 0.21 9.43 22.22
N TYR A 222 0.59 9.32 20.95
CA TYR A 222 0.07 8.30 20.02
C TYR A 222 0.77 6.94 20.15
N MET A 223 1.77 6.85 21.03
CA MET A 223 2.57 5.66 21.21
C MET A 223 2.01 4.82 22.35
N THR A 224 1.71 3.55 22.10
CA THR A 224 1.23 2.63 23.15
C THR A 224 2.06 1.34 23.21
N SER A 225 2.17 0.76 24.41
CA SER A 225 2.72 -0.59 24.63
C SER A 225 1.65 -1.69 24.54
N LYS A 226 0.38 -1.29 24.39
CA LYS A 226 -0.74 -2.22 24.27
C LYS A 226 -0.67 -2.93 22.92
N ARG A 227 -0.76 -4.25 22.95
CA ARG A 227 -0.50 -5.10 21.79
C ARG A 227 -1.69 -5.11 20.84
N GLU A 228 -1.43 -4.82 19.57
CA GLU A 228 -2.42 -4.87 18.48
C GLU A 228 -2.58 -6.29 17.92
N ALA A 229 -3.82 -6.66 17.58
CA ALA A 229 -4.13 -7.87 16.85
C ALA A 229 -3.84 -7.67 15.36
N HIS A 230 -2.69 -8.17 14.90
CA HIS A 230 -2.26 -8.06 13.51
C HIS A 230 -2.65 -9.27 12.65
N PRO A 231 -2.92 -9.07 11.33
CA PRO A 231 -3.11 -10.17 10.40
C PRO A 231 -1.77 -10.86 10.09
N ASP A 232 -1.83 -12.15 9.78
CA ASP A 232 -0.67 -12.95 9.37
C ASP A 232 -0.40 -12.76 7.86
N PRO A 233 0.71 -12.09 7.44
CA PRO A 233 1.03 -11.91 6.03
C PRO A 233 1.43 -13.22 5.33
N HIS A 234 1.76 -14.27 6.10
CA HIS A 234 2.05 -15.61 5.63
C HIS A 234 0.83 -16.53 5.64
N GLY A 235 -0.29 -16.04 6.16
CA GLY A 235 -1.53 -16.79 6.29
C GLY A 235 -2.14 -17.17 4.94
N ASP A 236 -2.98 -18.19 4.98
CA ASP A 236 -3.82 -18.57 3.86
C ASP A 236 -5.09 -17.70 3.78
N GLY A 237 -5.92 -17.95 2.76
CA GLY A 237 -7.15 -17.19 2.56
C GLY A 237 -8.10 -17.30 3.75
N TRP A 238 -8.13 -18.45 4.44
CA TRP A 238 -8.98 -18.64 5.62
C TRP A 238 -8.50 -17.82 6.82
N LYS A 239 -7.19 -17.76 7.08
CA LYS A 239 -6.62 -16.89 8.12
C LYS A 239 -6.93 -15.42 7.83
N THR A 240 -6.80 -14.97 6.58
CA THR A 240 -7.16 -13.61 6.19
C THR A 240 -8.65 -13.34 6.42
N LEU A 241 -9.55 -14.20 5.92
CA LEU A 241 -10.99 -14.03 6.12
C LEU A 241 -11.36 -14.06 7.62
N SER A 242 -10.75 -14.94 8.40
CA SER A 242 -11.04 -15.09 9.83
C SER A 242 -10.61 -13.87 10.63
N TYR A 243 -9.43 -13.31 10.32
CA TYR A 243 -8.94 -12.08 10.92
C TYR A 243 -9.94 -10.94 10.70
N PHE A 244 -10.27 -10.64 9.44
CA PHE A 244 -11.16 -9.52 9.14
C PHE A 244 -12.58 -9.72 9.66
N LYS A 245 -13.07 -10.97 9.70
CA LYS A 245 -14.35 -11.28 10.32
C LYS A 245 -14.34 -11.01 11.83
N ARG A 246 -13.27 -11.40 12.53
CA ARG A 246 -13.13 -11.22 13.98
C ARG A 246 -12.96 -9.75 14.36
N ASP A 247 -12.04 -9.05 13.69
CA ASP A 247 -11.58 -7.74 14.14
C ASP A 247 -12.36 -6.57 13.54
N PHE A 248 -12.95 -6.73 12.35
CA PHE A 248 -13.68 -5.70 11.62
C PHE A 248 -15.14 -6.07 11.27
N ASP A 249 -15.57 -7.30 11.61
CA ASP A 249 -16.87 -7.86 11.23
C ASP A 249 -17.12 -7.89 9.71
N PHE A 250 -16.07 -8.05 8.91
CA PHE A 250 -16.20 -8.10 7.45
C PHE A 250 -16.73 -9.45 6.95
N ASN A 251 -17.57 -9.40 5.92
CA ASN A 251 -17.90 -10.54 5.08
C ASN A 251 -16.82 -10.75 3.99
N GLY A 252 -16.87 -11.88 3.28
CA GLY A 252 -15.84 -12.21 2.29
C GLY A 252 -15.67 -11.18 1.16
N ARG A 253 -16.74 -10.53 0.73
CA ARG A 253 -16.69 -9.48 -0.30
C ARG A 253 -16.04 -8.20 0.23
N GLU A 254 -16.39 -7.79 1.45
CA GLU A 254 -15.76 -6.65 2.14
C GLU A 254 -14.26 -6.88 2.36
N VAL A 255 -13.85 -8.12 2.69
CA VAL A 255 -12.43 -8.50 2.78
C VAL A 255 -11.73 -8.34 1.44
N VAL A 256 -12.29 -8.92 0.37
CA VAL A 256 -11.70 -8.77 -0.96
C VAL A 256 -11.61 -7.30 -1.35
N ALA A 257 -12.62 -6.49 -1.04
CA ALA A 257 -12.64 -5.06 -1.33
C ALA A 257 -11.52 -4.31 -0.60
N ILE A 258 -11.43 -4.41 0.73
CA ILE A 258 -10.45 -3.63 1.50
C ILE A 258 -9.01 -3.99 1.15
N MET A 259 -8.74 -5.26 0.80
CA MET A 259 -7.43 -5.73 0.35
C MET A 259 -6.96 -5.02 -0.94
N GLY A 260 -7.89 -4.44 -1.72
CA GLY A 260 -7.59 -3.60 -2.87
C GLY A 260 -6.77 -2.35 -2.54
N ALA A 261 -6.66 -1.96 -1.27
CA ALA A 261 -5.73 -0.91 -0.82
C ALA A 261 -4.28 -1.21 -1.23
N HIS A 262 -3.89 -2.49 -1.32
CA HIS A 262 -2.59 -2.95 -1.81
C HIS A 262 -2.30 -2.61 -3.27
N THR A 263 -3.25 -1.98 -3.98
CA THR A 263 -2.96 -1.34 -5.27
C THR A 263 -1.94 -0.19 -5.10
N ILE A 264 -1.86 0.48 -3.96
CA ILE A 264 -0.82 1.48 -3.70
C ILE A 264 0.18 1.01 -2.65
N GLY A 265 1.43 1.40 -2.81
CA GLY A 265 2.51 1.10 -1.88
C GLY A 265 3.46 0.00 -2.34
N THR A 266 4.48 -0.18 -1.52
CA THR A 266 5.62 -1.06 -1.78
C THR A 266 6.00 -1.77 -0.49
N PHE A 267 6.62 -2.93 -0.62
CA PHE A 267 7.25 -3.60 0.50
C PHE A 267 8.59 -2.92 0.82
N GLN A 268 8.95 -2.91 2.09
CA GLN A 268 10.25 -2.46 2.55
C GLN A 268 10.95 -3.65 3.19
N ALA A 269 11.97 -4.18 2.51
CA ALA A 269 12.64 -5.42 2.91
C ALA A 269 13.37 -5.28 4.25
N GLU A 270 13.89 -4.09 4.53
CA GLU A 270 14.53 -3.75 5.81
C GLU A 270 13.53 -3.70 6.96
N VAL A 271 12.24 -3.48 6.67
CA VAL A 271 11.16 -3.38 7.67
C VAL A 271 10.44 -4.72 7.84
N SER A 272 10.01 -5.33 6.74
CA SER A 272 9.06 -6.44 6.70
C SER A 272 9.65 -7.74 6.17
N GLY A 273 10.89 -7.73 5.66
CA GLY A 273 11.50 -8.87 4.96
C GLY A 273 10.99 -9.09 3.52
N PHE A 274 9.79 -8.61 3.19
CA PHE A 274 9.22 -8.69 1.84
C PHE A 274 9.87 -7.68 0.88
N LYS A 275 9.98 -8.05 -0.40
CA LYS A 275 10.69 -7.30 -1.43
C LYS A 275 9.72 -6.85 -2.53
N TYR A 276 10.12 -5.78 -3.23
CA TYR A 276 9.43 -5.21 -4.40
C TYR A 276 8.04 -4.61 -4.10
N ASN A 277 7.13 -4.65 -5.07
CA ASN A 277 5.82 -3.99 -4.99
C ASN A 277 4.71 -5.01 -5.22
N TRP A 278 3.48 -4.65 -4.85
CA TRP A 278 2.31 -5.34 -5.39
C TRP A 278 2.27 -5.17 -6.90
N LYS A 279 2.11 -3.93 -7.39
CA LYS A 279 2.18 -3.59 -8.81
C LYS A 279 3.30 -2.63 -9.15
N PHE A 280 3.70 -2.60 -10.42
CA PHE A 280 4.78 -1.74 -10.91
C PHE A 280 4.51 -0.26 -10.58
N SER A 281 3.34 0.23 -10.96
CA SER A 281 2.90 1.60 -10.69
C SER A 281 2.15 1.69 -9.36
N HIS A 282 2.95 1.71 -8.30
CA HIS A 282 2.54 1.61 -6.91
C HIS A 282 2.03 2.93 -6.28
N ARG A 283 1.88 4.03 -7.02
CA ARG A 283 1.37 5.30 -6.46
C ARG A 283 -0.04 5.67 -6.93
N ILE A 284 -0.59 4.95 -7.91
CA ILE A 284 -1.90 5.24 -8.51
C ILE A 284 -2.95 4.28 -7.96
N PHE A 285 -4.10 4.80 -7.52
CA PHE A 285 -5.17 3.98 -6.96
C PHE A 285 -6.15 3.54 -8.07
N ASN A 286 -6.23 2.23 -8.34
CA ASN A 286 -7.06 1.60 -9.38
C ASN A 286 -7.20 0.09 -9.14
N ASN A 287 -7.96 -0.64 -9.97
CA ASN A 287 -8.19 -2.08 -9.77
C ASN A 287 -7.01 -2.98 -10.19
N GLY A 288 -5.82 -2.41 -10.42
CA GLY A 288 -4.63 -3.12 -10.88
C GLY A 288 -4.18 -4.26 -9.97
N TYR A 289 -4.44 -4.18 -8.66
CA TYR A 289 -4.20 -5.27 -7.71
C TYR A 289 -4.94 -6.56 -8.10
N TYR A 290 -6.25 -6.47 -8.39
CA TYR A 290 -7.05 -7.64 -8.79
C TYR A 290 -6.67 -8.13 -10.18
N ARG A 291 -6.47 -7.22 -11.12
CA ARG A 291 -6.00 -7.56 -12.48
C ARG A 291 -4.69 -8.34 -12.45
N LEU A 292 -3.81 -7.98 -11.51
CA LEU A 292 -2.58 -8.70 -11.25
C LEU A 292 -2.86 -10.08 -10.64
N LEU A 293 -3.64 -10.20 -9.56
CA LEU A 293 -4.03 -11.47 -8.93
C LEU A 293 -4.59 -12.50 -9.91
N THR A 294 -5.40 -12.04 -10.87
CA THR A 294 -6.04 -12.88 -11.89
C THR A 294 -5.22 -13.00 -13.18
N LEU A 295 -4.01 -12.42 -13.21
CA LEU A 295 -3.11 -12.42 -14.38
C LEU A 295 -3.76 -11.88 -15.66
N LYS A 296 -4.62 -10.85 -15.56
CA LYS A 296 -5.19 -10.21 -16.76
C LYS A 296 -4.06 -9.75 -17.69
N ARG A 297 -4.32 -9.86 -18.99
CA ARG A 297 -3.38 -9.48 -20.04
C ARG A 297 -3.34 -7.95 -20.13
N ASP A 298 -2.39 -7.37 -19.42
CA ASP A 298 -2.04 -5.95 -19.47
C ASP A 298 -0.65 -5.73 -20.07
N TRP A 299 -0.44 -4.52 -20.61
CA TRP A 299 0.87 -4.06 -21.08
C TRP A 299 1.93 -4.11 -19.97
N ALA A 300 3.12 -4.58 -20.33
CA ALA A 300 4.30 -4.56 -19.46
C ALA A 300 5.32 -3.55 -19.99
N PRO A 301 5.57 -2.44 -19.31
CA PRO A 301 6.49 -1.41 -19.78
C PRO A 301 7.93 -1.91 -19.78
N THR A 302 8.66 -1.60 -20.84
CA THR A 302 10.12 -1.80 -20.89
C THR A 302 10.84 -0.59 -20.32
N GLY A 303 12.15 -0.74 -20.09
CA GLY A 303 13.03 0.39 -19.81
C GLY A 303 13.27 1.33 -21.01
N ALA A 304 12.98 0.88 -22.24
CA ALA A 304 13.30 1.60 -23.47
C ALA A 304 12.25 2.67 -23.81
N VAL A 305 12.74 3.84 -24.23
CA VAL A 305 11.92 4.96 -24.71
C VAL A 305 12.43 5.36 -26.10
N VAL A 306 11.55 5.32 -27.10
CA VAL A 306 11.86 5.63 -28.50
C VAL A 306 10.91 6.74 -28.96
N ASN A 307 11.46 7.82 -29.52
CA ASN A 307 10.70 9.00 -29.94
C ASN A 307 9.78 9.54 -28.83
N GLY A 308 10.25 9.53 -27.58
CA GLY A 308 9.49 9.97 -26.42
C GLY A 308 8.40 9.00 -25.95
N LYS A 309 8.19 7.85 -26.61
CA LYS A 309 7.22 6.82 -26.21
C LYS A 309 7.92 5.64 -25.55
N ARG A 310 7.44 5.23 -24.38
CA ARG A 310 7.89 4.00 -23.72
C ARG A 310 7.38 2.78 -24.49
N LEU A 311 8.27 1.82 -24.76
CA LEU A 311 7.91 0.55 -25.39
C LEU A 311 7.38 -0.45 -24.38
N ASN A 312 6.56 -1.39 -24.83
CA ASN A 312 6.02 -2.48 -24.02
C ASN A 312 6.56 -3.84 -24.51
N TYR A 313 6.75 -4.77 -23.59
CA TYR A 313 6.88 -6.18 -23.95
C TYR A 313 5.58 -6.68 -24.58
N LYS A 314 5.72 -7.56 -25.57
CA LYS A 314 4.63 -8.13 -26.37
C LYS A 314 4.74 -9.64 -26.40
N ASP A 315 3.64 -10.36 -26.57
CA ASP A 315 3.70 -11.79 -26.86
C ASP A 315 4.18 -12.06 -28.31
N ILE A 316 4.19 -13.33 -28.69
CA ILE A 316 4.61 -13.77 -30.03
C ILE A 316 3.76 -13.17 -31.16
N ASN A 317 2.54 -12.72 -30.90
CA ASN A 317 1.65 -12.13 -31.89
C ASN A 317 1.69 -10.59 -31.87
N GLY A 318 2.52 -9.98 -31.00
CA GLY A 318 2.56 -8.53 -30.84
C GLY A 318 1.54 -7.97 -29.85
N GLU A 319 0.84 -8.84 -29.11
CA GLU A 319 -0.25 -8.52 -28.20
C GLU A 319 0.20 -8.47 -26.73
N HIS A 320 -0.72 -8.18 -25.81
CA HIS A 320 -0.44 -8.13 -24.37
C HIS A 320 0.13 -9.46 -23.86
N PRO A 321 1.31 -9.50 -23.22
CA PRO A 321 1.93 -10.75 -22.81
C PRO A 321 1.15 -11.44 -21.67
N PRO A 322 0.94 -12.77 -21.74
CA PRO A 322 0.37 -13.53 -20.64
C PRO A 322 1.31 -13.51 -19.42
N GLY A 323 0.71 -13.60 -18.23
CA GLY A 323 1.45 -13.69 -16.98
C GLY A 323 1.48 -15.12 -16.44
N VAL A 324 2.49 -15.43 -15.64
CA VAL A 324 2.58 -16.67 -14.84
C VAL A 324 3.03 -16.32 -13.43
N TRP A 325 2.56 -17.08 -12.43
CA TRP A 325 3.02 -16.95 -11.06
C TRP A 325 4.19 -17.91 -10.78
N VAL A 326 5.27 -17.36 -10.24
CA VAL A 326 6.45 -18.10 -9.79
C VAL A 326 6.61 -17.85 -8.31
N ALA A 327 6.65 -18.91 -7.51
CA ALA A 327 6.87 -18.75 -6.09
C ALA A 327 8.37 -18.60 -5.78
N GLU A 328 8.67 -17.68 -4.89
CA GLU A 328 10.01 -17.20 -4.58
C GLU A 328 10.23 -17.24 -3.07
N SER A 329 11.30 -17.92 -2.69
CA SER A 329 11.83 -17.99 -1.33
C SER A 329 12.95 -16.96 -1.19
N TRP A 330 12.81 -16.04 -0.23
CA TRP A 330 13.86 -15.05 0.03
C TRP A 330 14.98 -15.55 0.93
N ARG A 331 14.76 -16.63 1.68
CA ARG A 331 15.75 -17.29 2.55
C ARG A 331 16.35 -16.36 3.60
N ASP A 332 15.59 -15.34 3.98
CA ASP A 332 15.95 -14.41 5.04
C ASP A 332 15.51 -14.97 6.42
N LEU A 333 14.65 -16.00 6.46
CA LEU A 333 14.15 -16.67 7.67
C LEU A 333 14.61 -18.15 7.74
N PRO A 334 14.72 -18.74 8.95
CA PRO A 334 15.12 -20.14 9.14
C PRO A 334 14.26 -21.19 8.40
N ASN A 335 12.98 -20.90 8.18
CA ASN A 335 12.08 -21.77 7.41
C ASN A 335 12.26 -21.61 5.87
N GLY A 336 13.23 -20.82 5.41
CA GLY A 336 13.43 -20.47 4.01
C GLY A 336 12.59 -19.29 3.52
N GLY A 337 11.73 -18.71 4.36
CA GLY A 337 10.92 -17.53 4.03
C GLY A 337 11.70 -16.20 4.08
N PRO A 338 11.00 -15.05 4.01
CA PRO A 338 9.60 -14.96 3.64
C PRO A 338 9.37 -15.46 2.22
N PHE A 339 8.21 -16.05 1.96
CA PHE A 339 7.80 -16.46 0.63
C PHE A 339 6.91 -15.38 0.01
N GLN A 340 7.11 -15.11 -1.27
CA GLN A 340 6.23 -14.29 -2.10
C GLN A 340 5.96 -15.04 -3.41
N VAL A 341 4.85 -14.71 -4.07
CA VAL A 341 4.68 -15.09 -5.48
C VAL A 341 5.00 -13.89 -6.35
N VAL A 342 5.82 -14.11 -7.36
CA VAL A 342 6.27 -13.10 -8.31
C VAL A 342 5.60 -13.38 -9.64
N LYS A 343 5.02 -12.34 -10.24
CA LYS A 343 4.51 -12.43 -11.60
C LYS A 343 5.69 -12.34 -12.56
N LYS A 344 5.77 -13.29 -13.49
CA LYS A 344 6.58 -13.19 -14.70
C LYS A 344 5.67 -12.95 -15.89
N LYS A 345 6.19 -12.27 -16.91
CA LYS A 345 5.53 -12.14 -18.21
C LYS A 345 6.19 -13.07 -19.21
N VAL A 346 5.40 -13.84 -19.96
CA VAL A 346 5.89 -14.63 -21.08
C VAL A 346 5.79 -13.76 -22.33
N ALA A 347 6.90 -13.23 -22.79
CA ALA A 347 6.94 -12.24 -23.85
C ALA A 347 8.07 -12.51 -24.85
N CYS A 348 8.08 -11.73 -25.93
CA CYS A 348 9.18 -11.56 -26.86
C CYS A 348 10.16 -10.49 -26.36
N THR A 349 11.40 -10.59 -26.82
CA THR A 349 12.31 -9.44 -26.87
C THR A 349 11.65 -8.28 -27.66
N PRO A 350 11.79 -7.00 -27.23
CA PRO A 350 11.12 -5.88 -27.90
C PRO A 350 11.72 -5.61 -29.30
N CYS A 351 11.16 -6.22 -30.34
CA CYS A 351 11.62 -6.06 -31.73
C CYS A 351 11.28 -4.71 -32.37
N ASP A 352 10.53 -3.86 -31.67
CA ASP A 352 10.21 -2.50 -32.05
C ASP A 352 11.18 -1.45 -31.45
N ALA A 353 12.14 -1.89 -30.63
CA ALA A 353 13.25 -1.05 -30.21
C ALA A 353 14.36 -1.04 -31.26
N PRO A 354 14.99 0.13 -31.53
CA PRO A 354 16.14 0.17 -32.42
C PRO A 354 17.34 -0.57 -31.79
N PRO A 355 18.22 -1.20 -32.61
CA PRO A 355 19.31 -2.07 -32.12
C PRO A 355 20.30 -1.37 -31.16
N ASP A 356 20.40 -0.04 -31.19
CA ASP A 356 21.29 0.75 -30.34
C ASP A 356 20.67 1.11 -28.96
N HIS A 357 19.34 1.02 -28.81
CA HIS A 357 18.60 1.26 -27.56
C HIS A 357 18.27 -0.03 -26.79
N ALA A 358 18.61 -1.16 -27.40
CA ALA A 358 18.62 -2.48 -26.81
C ALA A 358 19.74 -2.62 -25.76
N TRP A 359 19.44 -2.38 -24.49
CA TRP A 359 20.34 -2.76 -23.39
C TRP A 359 20.61 -4.29 -23.37
N TRP A 360 19.81 -5.07 -24.10
CA TRP A 360 20.00 -6.51 -24.34
C TRP A 360 21.06 -6.84 -25.40
N ASP A 361 21.43 -5.94 -26.31
CA ASP A 361 22.48 -6.22 -27.32
C ASP A 361 23.91 -6.11 -26.76
N LYS A 362 24.09 -5.58 -25.54
CA LYS A 362 25.41 -5.39 -24.93
C LYS A 362 26.00 -6.60 -24.21
N TYR A 363 25.21 -7.65 -23.96
CA TYR A 363 25.66 -8.77 -23.16
C TYR A 363 25.27 -10.09 -23.82
N SER A 364 26.23 -10.94 -24.19
CA SER A 364 25.98 -12.32 -24.62
C SER A 364 25.50 -13.23 -23.48
N VAL A 365 25.57 -12.73 -22.24
CA VAL A 365 25.18 -13.40 -21.02
C VAL A 365 24.63 -12.36 -20.07
N SER A 366 23.40 -12.53 -19.57
CA SER A 366 22.86 -11.69 -18.51
C SER A 366 23.83 -11.67 -17.32
N ARG A 367 23.70 -10.66 -16.44
CA ARG A 367 24.44 -10.59 -15.16
C ARG A 367 24.30 -11.86 -14.29
N TRP A 368 23.36 -12.73 -14.63
CA TRP A 368 23.01 -13.99 -13.97
C TRP A 368 23.36 -15.25 -14.79
N GLY A 369 24.19 -15.14 -15.84
CA GLY A 369 24.69 -16.30 -16.59
C GLY A 369 23.69 -16.92 -17.58
N ARG A 370 22.51 -16.32 -17.79
CA ARG A 370 21.56 -16.76 -18.84
C ARG A 370 21.96 -16.20 -20.21
N PRO A 371 21.93 -16.98 -21.31
CA PRO A 371 22.14 -16.47 -22.66
C PRO A 371 21.17 -15.32 -22.94
N VAL A 372 21.67 -14.17 -23.38
CA VAL A 372 20.80 -13.13 -23.95
C VAL A 372 20.70 -13.44 -25.44
N MET A 373 19.49 -13.70 -25.93
CA MET A 373 19.27 -13.96 -27.34
C MET A 373 19.56 -12.68 -28.14
N ASN A 374 20.37 -12.78 -29.20
CA ASN A 374 20.75 -11.66 -30.06
C ASN A 374 19.51 -11.02 -30.70
N HIS A 375 19.34 -9.70 -30.59
CA HIS A 375 18.20 -8.98 -31.18
C HIS A 375 18.03 -9.30 -32.67
N THR A 376 19.13 -9.41 -33.41
CA THR A 376 19.12 -9.78 -34.83
C THR A 376 18.45 -11.13 -35.05
N PHE A 377 18.76 -12.14 -34.24
CA PHE A 377 18.13 -13.47 -34.34
C PHE A 377 16.65 -13.41 -33.98
N CYS A 378 16.28 -12.64 -32.96
CA CYS A 378 14.91 -12.56 -32.48
C CYS A 378 13.98 -11.76 -33.40
N CYS A 379 14.53 -10.81 -34.16
CA CYS A 379 13.75 -9.75 -34.81
C CYS A 379 13.96 -9.67 -36.33
N THR A 380 14.68 -10.61 -36.94
CA THR A 380 14.84 -10.72 -38.40
C THR A 380 14.29 -12.04 -38.93
N ASN A 381 13.91 -12.08 -40.22
CA ASN A 381 13.36 -13.26 -40.89
C ASN A 381 12.18 -13.91 -40.14
N LEU A 382 11.27 -13.08 -39.63
CA LEU A 382 10.14 -13.52 -38.82
C LEU A 382 9.16 -14.35 -39.64
N GLN A 383 8.60 -15.38 -39.01
CA GLN A 383 7.46 -16.12 -39.56
C GLN A 383 6.26 -15.16 -39.68
N GLU A 384 5.43 -15.38 -40.71
CA GLU A 384 4.25 -14.55 -40.95
C GLU A 384 3.34 -14.51 -39.71
N GLY A 385 2.97 -13.29 -39.28
CA GLY A 385 2.13 -13.08 -38.09
C GLY A 385 2.88 -13.08 -36.75
N HIS A 386 4.18 -13.42 -36.70
CA HIS A 386 4.96 -13.38 -35.48
C HIS A 386 5.68 -12.04 -35.29
N PHE A 387 5.62 -11.51 -34.06
CA PHE A 387 6.35 -10.33 -33.61
C PHE A 387 7.84 -10.62 -33.33
N CYS A 388 8.17 -11.86 -32.94
CA CYS A 388 9.55 -12.31 -32.77
C CYS A 388 9.71 -13.79 -33.15
N ASN A 389 10.96 -14.25 -33.27
CA ASN A 389 11.25 -15.67 -33.42
C ASN A 389 10.68 -16.44 -32.21
N PRO A 390 9.92 -17.55 -32.41
CA PRO A 390 9.36 -18.35 -31.31
C PRO A 390 10.38 -18.78 -30.24
N GLU A 391 11.64 -19.02 -30.65
CA GLU A 391 12.69 -19.40 -29.70
C GLU A 391 13.01 -18.26 -28.72
N CYS A 392 12.76 -17.01 -29.11
CA CYS A 392 12.97 -15.82 -28.28
C CYS A 392 11.82 -15.50 -27.32
N VAL A 393 10.79 -16.34 -27.24
CA VAL A 393 9.75 -16.21 -26.21
C VAL A 393 10.28 -16.72 -24.88
N HIS A 394 10.26 -15.87 -23.86
CA HIS A 394 10.75 -16.25 -22.53
C HIS A 394 10.03 -15.51 -21.40
N GLU A 395 10.25 -16.00 -20.18
CA GLU A 395 9.79 -15.36 -18.95
C GLU A 395 10.68 -14.16 -18.62
N PHE A 396 10.06 -12.99 -18.53
CA PHE A 396 10.68 -11.75 -18.09
C PHE A 396 10.20 -11.36 -16.70
N ASP A 397 11.14 -10.76 -15.96
CA ASP A 397 10.83 -9.87 -14.86
C ASP A 397 10.51 -8.47 -15.39
N ASP A 398 9.54 -7.79 -14.77
CA ASP A 398 9.17 -6.42 -15.13
C ASP A 398 10.31 -5.44 -14.75
N ALA A 399 11.28 -5.25 -15.65
CA ALA A 399 12.30 -4.19 -15.62
C ALA A 399 13.02 -3.97 -14.26
N GLY A 400 13.27 -5.04 -13.49
CA GLY A 400 13.95 -4.98 -12.20
C GLY A 400 13.08 -4.56 -11.01
N ILE A 401 11.78 -4.35 -11.21
CA ILE A 401 10.77 -4.15 -10.17
C ILE A 401 9.74 -5.29 -10.31
N HIS A 402 9.85 -6.30 -9.46
CA HIS A 402 8.94 -7.43 -9.54
C HIS A 402 7.54 -7.03 -9.03
N GLU A 403 6.51 -7.39 -9.78
CA GLU A 403 5.14 -7.40 -9.27
C GLU A 403 4.94 -8.67 -8.46
N THR A 404 4.48 -8.52 -7.22
CA THR A 404 4.48 -9.62 -6.25
C THR A 404 3.18 -9.66 -5.45
N MET A 405 2.88 -10.81 -4.88
CA MET A 405 1.78 -10.98 -3.94
C MET A 405 2.28 -11.74 -2.71
N LEU A 406 1.75 -11.39 -1.55
CA LEU A 406 1.95 -12.16 -0.34
C LEU A 406 1.12 -13.45 -0.37
N PRO A 407 1.45 -14.45 0.45
CA PRO A 407 0.57 -15.60 0.68
C PRO A 407 -0.87 -15.18 1.02
N SER A 408 -1.05 -14.17 1.87
CA SER A 408 -2.36 -13.64 2.25
C SER A 408 -3.12 -12.96 1.09
N ASP A 409 -2.42 -12.44 0.09
CA ASP A 409 -3.03 -11.82 -1.10
C ASP A 409 -3.48 -12.90 -2.10
N ILE A 410 -2.53 -13.72 -2.56
CA ILE A 410 -2.81 -14.70 -3.63
C ILE A 410 -3.79 -15.77 -3.17
N SER A 411 -3.85 -16.04 -1.87
CA SER A 411 -4.77 -17.01 -1.28
C SER A 411 -6.24 -16.59 -1.31
N LEU A 412 -6.55 -15.32 -1.58
CA LEU A 412 -7.92 -14.86 -1.84
C LEU A 412 -8.44 -15.33 -3.20
N HIS A 413 -7.52 -15.62 -4.13
CA HIS A 413 -7.85 -16.08 -5.48
C HIS A 413 -7.59 -17.58 -5.66
N ARG A 414 -6.47 -18.10 -5.14
CA ARG A 414 -5.99 -19.47 -5.38
C ARG A 414 -5.59 -20.18 -4.09
N GLN A 415 -5.92 -21.47 -3.94
CA GLN A 415 -5.55 -22.25 -2.76
C GLN A 415 -4.09 -22.77 -2.79
N LEU A 416 -3.10 -21.89 -2.62
CA LEU A 416 -1.67 -22.22 -2.77
C LEU A 416 -0.93 -22.50 -1.45
N PHE A 417 -1.45 -22.03 -0.31
CA PHE A 417 -0.82 -22.14 1.01
C PHE A 417 -1.81 -22.79 1.97
N GLN A 418 -1.65 -24.06 2.34
CA GLN A 418 -2.71 -24.82 3.04
C GLN A 418 -2.42 -25.08 4.54
N ASN A 419 -1.18 -24.90 5.00
CA ASN A 419 -0.81 -25.11 6.42
C ASN A 419 -0.58 -23.82 7.21
N GLY A 420 -0.70 -22.65 6.57
CA GLY A 420 -0.55 -21.35 7.22
C GLY A 420 0.86 -21.09 7.79
N ASP A 421 1.88 -21.81 7.33
CA ASP A 421 3.31 -21.62 7.64
C ASP A 421 4.04 -20.74 6.60
N GLY A 422 3.29 -20.20 5.64
CA GLY A 422 3.80 -19.41 4.52
C GLY A 422 4.51 -20.23 3.45
N VAL A 423 4.55 -21.56 3.54
CA VAL A 423 5.20 -22.42 2.55
C VAL A 423 4.17 -22.87 1.51
N PRO A 424 4.36 -22.61 0.20
CA PRO A 424 3.41 -23.05 -0.81
C PRO A 424 3.38 -24.59 -0.90
N GLN A 425 2.18 -25.15 -1.01
CA GLN A 425 1.93 -26.59 -0.99
C GLN A 425 1.40 -27.11 -2.31
N GLY A 426 1.61 -28.41 -2.58
CA GLY A 426 1.16 -29.05 -3.82
C GLY A 426 2.00 -28.69 -5.05
N CYS A 427 3.03 -27.86 -4.89
CA CYS A 427 3.95 -27.50 -5.95
C CYS A 427 5.00 -28.60 -6.13
N GLY A 428 5.26 -29.03 -7.37
CA GLY A 428 6.30 -30.02 -7.70
C GLY A 428 7.66 -29.63 -7.12
N ARG A 429 8.59 -30.61 -7.02
CA ARG A 429 9.91 -30.45 -6.36
C ARG A 429 10.50 -29.06 -6.59
N TRP A 430 10.52 -28.27 -5.52
CA TRP A 430 11.38 -27.09 -5.42
C TRP A 430 12.80 -27.52 -5.78
N GLY A 431 13.39 -26.91 -6.80
CA GLY A 431 14.83 -27.11 -7.06
C GLY A 431 15.62 -26.73 -5.81
N GLY A 432 16.91 -27.08 -5.73
CA GLY A 432 17.78 -26.74 -4.58
C GLY A 432 17.83 -25.25 -4.22
N ASN A 433 17.25 -24.38 -5.06
CA ASN A 433 17.10 -22.95 -4.86
C ASN A 433 15.73 -22.50 -4.29
N PHE A 434 14.79 -23.39 -3.92
CA PHE A 434 13.44 -23.03 -3.44
C PHE A 434 12.71 -22.02 -4.35
N LYS A 435 12.93 -22.18 -5.67
CA LYS A 435 12.21 -21.48 -6.74
C LYS A 435 11.54 -22.50 -7.63
N GLY A 436 10.34 -22.19 -8.10
CA GLY A 436 9.64 -23.05 -9.05
C GLY A 436 8.34 -22.43 -9.57
N PRO A 437 7.88 -22.84 -10.76
CA PRO A 437 6.56 -22.49 -11.22
C PRO A 437 5.51 -23.03 -10.24
N LEU A 438 4.47 -22.24 -9.99
CA LEU A 438 3.31 -22.72 -9.24
C LEU A 438 2.49 -23.64 -10.15
N ASN A 439 2.85 -24.92 -10.22
CA ASN A 439 2.04 -25.95 -10.87
C ASN A 439 1.27 -26.75 -9.80
N CYS A 440 0.56 -26.03 -8.93
CA CYS A 440 0.09 -26.53 -7.65
C CYS A 440 -1.41 -26.81 -7.69
N GLY A 441 -1.87 -27.68 -8.61
CA GLY A 441 -3.25 -28.17 -8.62
C GLY A 441 -4.30 -27.08 -8.37
N ASP A 442 -4.15 -25.94 -9.04
CA ASP A 442 -4.82 -24.68 -8.73
C ASP A 442 -6.34 -24.84 -8.63
N LYS A 443 -6.88 -24.61 -7.42
CA LYS A 443 -8.31 -24.41 -7.19
C LYS A 443 -8.56 -22.96 -6.86
N TYR A 444 -9.64 -22.42 -7.42
CA TYR A 444 -10.18 -21.14 -6.99
C TYR A 444 -10.53 -21.20 -5.50
N PHE A 445 -10.18 -20.14 -4.79
CA PHE A 445 -10.63 -19.95 -3.41
C PHE A 445 -12.08 -19.47 -3.38
N THR A 446 -12.75 -19.61 -2.23
CA THR A 446 -14.20 -19.37 -2.12
C THR A 446 -14.62 -17.94 -2.45
N VAL A 447 -13.72 -16.95 -2.26
CA VAL A 447 -13.96 -15.54 -2.65
C VAL A 447 -13.31 -15.17 -3.99
N GLY A 448 -12.77 -16.13 -4.73
CA GLY A 448 -12.04 -15.91 -5.99
C GLY A 448 -12.92 -15.31 -7.10
N GLU A 449 -14.22 -15.60 -7.11
CA GLU A 449 -15.16 -14.99 -8.07
C GLU A 449 -15.31 -13.47 -7.85
N VAL A 450 -15.25 -13.01 -6.60
CA VAL A 450 -15.25 -11.57 -6.28
C VAL A 450 -13.96 -10.90 -6.76
N VAL A 451 -12.82 -11.60 -6.65
CA VAL A 451 -11.53 -11.12 -7.18
C VAL A 451 -11.61 -10.93 -8.69
N GLU A 452 -12.17 -11.90 -9.42
CA GLU A 452 -12.37 -11.80 -10.87
C GLU A 452 -13.33 -10.67 -11.25
N GLU A 453 -14.45 -10.53 -10.52
CA GLU A 453 -15.38 -9.41 -10.70
C GLU A 453 -14.69 -8.06 -10.57
N PHE A 454 -13.88 -7.86 -9.51
CA PHE A 454 -13.16 -6.61 -9.28
C PHE A 454 -12.03 -6.37 -10.28
N ALA A 455 -11.42 -7.43 -10.81
CA ALA A 455 -10.45 -7.33 -11.91
C ALA A 455 -11.08 -6.84 -13.22
N ASP A 456 -12.33 -7.22 -13.49
CA ASP A 456 -13.06 -6.87 -14.72
C ASP A 456 -13.90 -5.59 -14.58
N ASN A 457 -14.32 -5.22 -13.36
CA ASN A 457 -15.18 -4.07 -13.10
C ASN A 457 -14.64 -3.19 -11.98
N GLN A 458 -13.86 -2.17 -12.36
CA GLN A 458 -13.31 -1.17 -11.45
C GLN A 458 -14.40 -0.38 -10.70
N THR A 459 -15.55 -0.11 -11.33
CA THR A 459 -16.64 0.63 -10.68
C THR A 459 -17.29 -0.19 -9.57
N SER A 460 -17.50 -1.50 -9.79
CA SER A 460 -18.03 -2.40 -8.77
C SER A 460 -17.09 -2.48 -7.56
N TRP A 461 -15.79 -2.64 -7.81
CA TRP A 461 -14.79 -2.64 -6.74
C TRP A 461 -14.79 -1.32 -5.97
N LEU A 462 -14.75 -0.17 -6.64
CA LEU A 462 -14.70 1.13 -5.95
C LEU A 462 -15.96 1.37 -5.09
N ALA A 463 -17.13 0.93 -5.54
CA ALA A 463 -18.35 1.01 -4.72
C ALA A 463 -18.19 0.22 -3.42
N GLU A 464 -17.80 -1.05 -3.50
CA GLU A 464 -17.60 -1.90 -2.32
C GLU A 464 -16.44 -1.41 -1.44
N PHE A 465 -15.34 -0.94 -2.04
CA PHE A 465 -14.19 -0.42 -1.32
C PHE A 465 -14.57 0.77 -0.44
N PHE A 466 -15.41 1.68 -0.94
CA PHE A 466 -15.80 2.87 -0.18
C PHE A 466 -16.65 2.49 1.03
N ASP A 467 -17.57 1.53 0.88
CA ASP A 467 -18.39 1.02 1.97
C ASP A 467 -17.53 0.28 3.01
N ALA A 468 -16.64 -0.62 2.55
CA ALA A 468 -15.71 -1.36 3.42
C ALA A 468 -14.72 -0.43 4.14
N TYR A 469 -14.20 0.59 3.47
CA TYR A 469 -13.27 1.57 4.06
C TYR A 469 -13.96 2.41 5.14
N GLU A 470 -15.22 2.79 4.96
CA GLU A 470 -16.01 3.49 5.99
C GLU A 470 -16.34 2.60 7.19
N LYS A 471 -16.63 1.33 6.95
CA LYS A 471 -16.82 0.33 8.00
C LYS A 471 -15.53 0.13 8.80
N MET A 472 -14.37 -0.01 8.11
CA MET A 472 -13.05 -0.04 8.73
C MET A 472 -12.79 1.19 9.61
N MET A 473 -13.03 2.39 9.08
CA MET A 473 -12.83 3.66 9.81
C MET A 473 -13.78 3.86 10.99
N SER A 474 -14.81 3.02 11.13
CA SER A 474 -15.76 3.05 12.24
C SER A 474 -15.50 1.93 13.24
N ASN A 475 -14.46 1.11 13.05
CA ASN A 475 -14.15 0.01 13.95
C ASN A 475 -13.86 0.53 15.37
N GLY A 476 -14.38 -0.14 16.39
CA GLY A 476 -14.29 0.33 17.78
C GLY A 476 -15.42 1.26 18.24
N TYR A 477 -16.36 1.60 17.34
CA TYR A 477 -17.48 2.52 17.63
C TYR A 477 -18.83 1.94 17.23
N ALA A 478 -19.85 2.19 18.04
CA ALA A 478 -21.24 1.99 17.66
C ALA A 478 -21.70 3.03 16.63
N SER A 479 -22.79 2.73 15.92
CA SER A 479 -23.26 3.54 14.79
C SER A 479 -23.66 4.98 15.14
N ASP A 480 -24.00 5.23 16.41
CA ASP A 480 -24.44 6.52 16.97
C ASP A 480 -23.32 7.31 17.66
N GLU A 481 -22.13 6.73 17.83
CA GLU A 481 -20.99 7.41 18.47
C GLU A 481 -20.22 8.34 17.52
N LEU A 482 -20.31 8.10 16.21
CA LEU A 482 -19.62 8.90 15.19
C LEU A 482 -20.60 9.70 14.33
N THR A 483 -20.33 11.00 14.19
CA THR A 483 -21.23 11.94 13.52
C THR A 483 -20.73 12.32 12.12
N ASP A 484 -21.58 12.24 11.08
CA ASP A 484 -21.27 12.84 9.77
C ASP A 484 -21.35 14.37 9.87
N VAL A 485 -20.23 15.04 9.64
CA VAL A 485 -20.12 16.51 9.74
C VAL A 485 -21.04 17.22 8.75
N ARG A 486 -21.44 16.59 7.64
CA ARG A 486 -22.42 17.15 6.68
C ARG A 486 -23.85 17.07 7.20
N ALA A 487 -24.17 16.03 7.98
CA ALA A 487 -25.51 15.86 8.55
C ALA A 487 -25.72 16.77 9.77
N ALA A 488 -24.66 17.09 10.51
CA ALA A 488 -24.70 18.00 11.66
C ALA A 488 -24.84 19.50 11.28
N ALA A 489 -24.75 19.83 10.00
CA ALA A 489 -24.89 21.19 9.47
C ALA A 489 -26.31 21.49 8.94
N LEU A 490 -27.26 20.55 9.11
CA LEU A 490 -28.69 20.67 8.87
C LEU A 490 -29.43 20.61 10.21
#